data_AF-A0A397DQ73-F1
#
_entry.id   AF-A0A397DQ73-F1
#
_cell.length_a   1.000
_cell.length_b   1.000
_cell.length_c   1.000
_cell.angle_alpha   90.00
_cell.angle_beta   90.00
_cell.angle_gamma   90.00
#
_symmetry.space_group_name_H-M   'P 1'
#
loop_
_entity.id
_entity.type
_entity.pdbx_description
1 polymer ?
#
loop_
_entity_poly.entity_id
_entity_poly.type
_entity_poly.pdbx_seq_one_letter_code
_entity_poly.pdbx_strand_id
1 'polypeptide(L)'
;MCDSVTPSPPFSLLKHDDAFLVEASSTSRLTATESKPQTTKGTMGGDPLVSPELMKAMLPSRQEWKDDRGKWQQNVSLAPSSRAEVLDLQAALESNLVTEQAKKVGICANRERLHAQLFGSYSYLSFGIRKTVLAEEGTQEAEDKIAQLQDEIQRLQEQALQWSHRSMVLTSYYANERDKRTTQQHNVVAALQAQIHQFEAFRDLSK
;
A
#
# COMPACT_ATOMS: atom_id res chain seq x y z
N MET A 1 58.96 10.43 -3.48
CA MET A 1 58.04 10.29 -2.32
C MET A 1 56.66 10.15 -2.94
N CYS A 2 56.10 8.94 -2.90
CA CYS A 2 54.84 8.64 -3.57
C CYS A 2 53.72 8.85 -2.54
N ASP A 3 52.87 9.84 -2.80
CA ASP A 3 51.70 10.16 -2.00
C ASP A 3 50.79 8.94 -1.94
N SER A 4 50.70 8.31 -0.77
CA SER A 4 49.64 7.35 -0.49
C SER A 4 48.34 8.13 -0.44
N VAL A 5 47.60 8.13 -1.55
CA VAL A 5 46.21 8.59 -1.58
C VAL A 5 45.42 7.61 -0.71
N THR A 6 45.38 7.85 0.59
CA THR A 6 44.43 7.20 1.49
C THR A 6 43.05 7.64 1.04
N PRO A 7 42.20 6.72 0.57
CA PRO A 7 40.88 7.07 0.12
C PRO A 7 40.03 7.47 1.32
N SER A 8 39.83 8.78 1.47
CA SER A 8 38.90 9.34 2.45
C SER A 8 37.53 9.51 1.80
N PRO A 9 36.43 9.28 2.53
CA PRO A 9 35.09 9.58 2.04
C PRO A 9 35.00 11.05 1.60
N PRO A 10 34.19 11.36 0.57
CA PRO A 10 34.03 12.72 0.10
C PRO A 10 33.53 13.63 1.23
N PHE A 11 34.03 14.87 1.27
CA PHE A 11 33.66 15.83 2.31
C PHE A 11 32.14 15.95 2.46
N SER A 12 31.64 15.79 3.69
CA SER A 12 30.25 16.06 4.01
C SER A 12 30.07 16.57 5.43
N LEU A 13 29.16 17.53 5.55
CA LEU A 13 28.70 18.07 6.82
C LEU A 13 27.66 17.17 7.50
N LEU A 14 27.09 16.20 6.78
CA LEU A 14 26.12 15.28 7.34
C LEU A 14 26.82 14.19 8.16
N LYS A 15 26.18 13.74 9.23
CA LYS A 15 26.63 12.57 10.00
C LYS A 15 26.29 11.30 9.23
N HIS A 16 27.23 10.38 9.13
CA HIS A 16 27.05 9.11 8.45
C HIS A 16 27.29 7.93 9.41
N ASP A 17 26.62 6.81 9.14
CA ASP A 17 26.87 5.53 9.81
C ASP A 17 28.17 4.89 9.30
N ASP A 18 28.64 3.79 9.88
CA ASP A 18 29.86 3.12 9.42
C ASP A 18 29.79 2.70 7.94
N ALA A 19 30.91 2.88 7.24
CA ALA A 19 31.04 2.54 5.83
C ALA A 19 31.06 1.02 5.65
N PHE A 20 30.41 0.52 4.59
CA PHE A 20 30.43 -0.89 4.24
C PHE A 20 30.84 -1.10 2.78
N LEU A 21 31.52 -2.22 2.52
CA LEU A 21 32.02 -2.57 1.19
C LEU A 21 30.88 -3.15 0.35
N VAL A 22 30.63 -2.53 -0.81
CA VAL A 22 29.59 -2.96 -1.75
C VAL A 22 30.15 -3.94 -2.78
N GLU A 23 31.40 -3.75 -3.21
CA GLU A 23 32.02 -4.57 -4.26
C GLU A 23 33.53 -4.66 -4.04
N ALA A 24 34.08 -5.85 -3.79
CA ALA A 24 35.52 -6.06 -3.62
C ALA A 24 36.23 -6.17 -4.97
N SER A 25 37.36 -5.46 -5.15
CA SER A 25 38.17 -5.57 -6.38
C SER A 25 38.83 -6.95 -6.45
N SER A 26 38.62 -7.67 -7.55
CA SER A 26 38.97 -9.08 -7.70
C SER A 26 40.48 -9.32 -7.92
N THR A 27 41.31 -9.02 -6.92
CA THR A 27 42.72 -9.48 -6.89
C THR A 27 43.19 -9.74 -5.47
N SER A 28 42.58 -10.70 -4.78
CA SER A 28 43.26 -11.65 -3.88
C SER A 28 42.21 -12.50 -3.18
N ARG A 29 42.18 -13.76 -3.58
CA ARG A 29 41.49 -14.82 -2.85
C ARG A 29 42.30 -15.01 -1.56
N LEU A 30 41.68 -14.78 -0.40
CA LEU A 30 41.76 -15.54 0.86
C LEU A 30 41.30 -14.67 2.05
N THR A 31 40.46 -15.28 2.88
CA THR A 31 39.85 -14.81 4.15
C THR A 31 38.76 -13.74 4.05
N ALA A 32 37.57 -14.15 3.60
CA ALA A 32 36.31 -13.48 3.91
C ALA A 32 35.85 -13.91 5.31
N THR A 33 35.99 -13.03 6.31
CA THR A 33 35.18 -13.13 7.53
C THR A 33 33.90 -12.35 7.27
N GLU A 34 32.83 -13.09 6.99
CA GLU A 34 31.46 -12.57 6.95
C GLU A 34 31.10 -11.97 8.31
N SER A 35 31.03 -10.65 8.40
CA SER A 35 30.36 -9.99 9.52
C SER A 35 28.84 -10.02 9.26
N LYS A 36 28.22 -11.01 9.88
CA LYS A 36 26.78 -11.25 10.03
C LYS A 36 26.00 -9.97 10.38
N PRO A 37 24.83 -9.72 9.78
CA PRO A 37 23.96 -8.62 10.16
C PRO A 37 23.45 -8.83 11.61
N GLN A 38 23.65 -7.83 12.46
CA GLN A 38 23.10 -7.82 13.81
C GLN A 38 21.59 -7.62 13.76
N THR A 39 20.86 -8.72 13.88
CA THR A 39 19.46 -8.73 14.31
C THR A 39 19.40 -8.48 15.82
N THR A 40 19.01 -7.28 16.25
CA THR A 40 18.62 -7.03 17.64
C THR A 40 17.11 -7.22 17.79
N LYS A 41 16.72 -8.23 18.58
CA LYS A 41 15.33 -8.54 18.95
C LYS A 41 14.75 -7.47 19.89
N GLY A 42 13.66 -6.84 19.45
CA GLY A 42 12.38 -6.67 20.16
C GLY A 42 12.30 -5.80 21.42
N THR A 43 11.54 -4.70 21.33
CA THR A 43 10.54 -4.31 22.34
C THR A 43 9.40 -3.53 21.66
N MET A 44 8.18 -3.90 22.05
CA MET A 44 6.88 -3.47 21.56
C MET A 44 6.66 -1.96 21.68
N GLY A 45 6.10 -1.34 20.63
CA GLY A 45 5.53 0.00 20.72
C GLY A 45 5.43 0.72 19.38
N GLY A 46 4.34 0.47 18.65
CA GLY A 46 3.88 1.25 17.49
C GLY A 46 4.81 1.18 16.30
N ASP A 47 4.51 0.31 15.33
CA ASP A 47 5.21 0.30 14.04
C ASP A 47 5.19 1.71 13.44
N PRO A 48 6.35 2.37 13.25
CA PRO A 48 6.42 3.43 12.28
C PRO A 48 6.19 2.75 10.93
N LEU A 49 5.18 3.18 10.19
CA LEU A 49 4.84 2.73 8.82
C LEU A 49 6.01 2.80 7.81
N VAL A 50 7.21 3.19 8.24
CA VAL A 50 8.42 3.33 7.44
C VAL A 50 9.56 2.57 8.12
N SER A 51 9.95 1.43 7.56
CA SER A 51 11.13 0.68 7.99
C SER A 51 12.39 1.54 7.87
N PRO A 52 13.36 1.46 8.82
CA PRO A 52 14.66 2.13 8.74
C PRO A 52 15.40 1.85 7.42
N GLU A 53 15.16 0.70 6.80
CA GLU A 53 15.75 0.31 5.51
C GLU A 53 15.16 1.10 4.34
N LEU A 54 13.84 1.33 4.35
CA LEU A 54 13.16 2.15 3.36
C LEU A 54 13.64 3.61 3.47
N MET A 55 13.76 4.14 4.70
CA MET A 55 14.33 5.46 4.94
C MET A 55 15.76 5.59 4.39
N LYS A 56 16.61 4.59 4.61
CA LYS A 56 17.98 4.57 4.05
C LYS A 56 17.96 4.52 2.52
N ALA A 57 17.02 3.81 1.89
CA ALA A 57 16.88 3.72 0.44
C ALA A 57 16.40 5.03 -0.21
N MET A 58 15.58 5.81 0.49
CA MET A 58 15.02 7.07 0.00
C MET A 58 15.97 8.28 0.09
N LEU A 59 17.11 8.13 0.77
CA LEU A 59 18.10 9.20 0.94
C LEU A 59 19.02 9.29 -0.29
N PRO A 60 18.95 10.37 -1.10
CA PRO A 60 19.76 10.54 -2.31
C PRO A 60 21.25 10.79 -2.03
N SER A 61 21.60 11.02 -0.77
CA SER A 61 22.94 11.41 -0.30
C SER A 61 23.76 10.21 0.16
N ARG A 62 23.69 9.07 -0.53
CA ARG A 62 24.62 7.97 -0.27
C ARG A 62 25.98 8.36 -0.82
N GLN A 63 26.97 8.39 0.06
CA GLN A 63 28.34 8.56 -0.39
C GLN A 63 28.82 7.23 -0.93
N GLU A 64 29.17 7.24 -2.22
CA GLU A 64 29.84 6.13 -2.87
C GLU A 64 31.23 6.61 -3.26
N TRP A 65 32.25 5.88 -2.84
CA TRP A 65 33.62 6.12 -3.30
C TRP A 65 34.28 4.79 -3.67
N LYS A 66 35.34 4.87 -4.46
CA LYS A 66 36.07 3.71 -4.98
C LYS A 66 37.52 3.78 -4.56
N ASP A 67 37.99 2.66 -4.05
CA ASP A 67 39.36 2.46 -3.58
C ASP A 67 39.98 1.29 -4.34
N ASP A 68 41.30 1.12 -4.19
CA ASP A 68 42.02 -0.06 -4.67
C ASP A 68 41.43 -1.38 -4.14
N ARG A 69 40.75 -1.32 -2.99
CA ARG A 69 40.10 -2.47 -2.33
C ARG A 69 38.67 -2.73 -2.81
N GLY A 70 38.03 -1.77 -3.49
CA GLY A 70 36.66 -1.91 -3.94
C GLY A 70 35.80 -0.65 -3.81
N LYS A 71 34.51 -0.80 -4.09
CA LYS A 71 33.50 0.26 -3.97
C LYS A 71 32.93 0.26 -2.55
N TRP A 72 33.04 1.40 -1.87
CA TRP A 72 32.49 1.63 -0.54
C TRP A 72 31.22 2.46 -0.62
N GLN A 73 30.33 2.24 0.35
CA GLN A 73 29.13 3.03 0.50
C GLN A 73 28.86 3.36 1.96
N GLN A 74 28.36 4.57 2.19
CA GLN A 74 28.03 5.07 3.52
C GLN A 74 26.66 5.77 3.51
N ASN A 75 25.86 5.47 4.53
CA ASN A 75 24.51 6.02 4.66
C ASN A 75 24.52 7.17 5.66
N VAL A 76 23.66 8.17 5.43
CA VAL A 76 23.41 9.22 6.41
C VAL A 76 22.76 8.61 7.66
N SER A 77 23.23 9.03 8.84
CA SER A 77 22.75 8.50 10.11
C SER A 77 21.32 8.96 10.40
N LEU A 78 20.49 8.02 10.85
CA LEU A 78 19.10 8.28 11.30
C LEU A 78 19.01 8.46 12.81
N ALA A 79 20.14 8.44 13.53
CA ALA A 79 20.15 8.63 14.98
C ALA A 79 19.64 10.04 15.33
N PRO A 80 18.79 10.19 16.36
CA PRO A 80 18.28 11.49 16.76
C PRO A 80 19.43 12.41 17.17
N SER A 81 19.52 13.58 16.52
CA SER A 81 20.57 14.55 16.81
C SER A 81 20.36 15.19 18.19
N SER A 82 21.42 15.23 18.99
CA SER A 82 21.46 15.97 20.25
C SER A 82 21.77 17.46 20.04
N ARG A 83 21.44 18.30 21.03
CA ARG A 83 21.76 19.74 20.99
C ARG A 83 23.26 20.00 20.82
N ALA A 84 24.11 19.17 21.42
CA ALA A 84 25.56 19.28 21.28
C ALA A 84 25.99 19.05 19.83
N GLU A 85 25.48 18.00 19.19
CA GLU A 85 25.78 17.69 17.79
C GLU A 85 25.33 18.80 16.82
N VAL A 86 24.21 19.49 17.12
CA VAL A 86 23.77 20.65 16.32
C VAL A 86 24.74 21.84 16.47
N LEU A 87 25.28 22.06 17.67
CA LEU A 87 26.29 23.09 17.89
C LEU A 87 27.61 22.76 17.17
N ASP A 88 28.02 21.50 17.20
CA ASP A 88 29.20 21.02 16.48
C ASP A 88 29.02 21.17 14.96
N LEU A 89 27.84 20.83 14.45
CA LEU A 89 27.48 21.01 13.04
C LEU A 89 27.49 22.49 12.64
N GLN A 90 26.98 23.37 13.51
CA GLN A 90 27.02 24.81 13.29
C GLN A 90 28.45 25.34 13.26
N ALA A 91 29.31 24.90 14.17
CA ALA A 91 30.72 25.27 14.19
C ALA A 91 31.46 24.75 12.94
N ALA A 92 31.18 23.52 12.51
CA ALA A 92 31.72 22.95 11.29
C ALA A 92 31.29 23.73 10.05
N LEU A 93 30.02 24.11 9.94
CA LEU A 93 29.52 24.95 8.83
C LEU A 93 30.23 26.31 8.82
N GLU A 94 30.34 26.98 9.97
CA GLU A 94 30.99 28.28 10.07
C GLU A 94 32.47 28.20 9.66
N SER A 95 33.18 27.14 10.11
CA SER A 95 34.56 26.88 9.68
C SER A 95 34.66 26.72 8.16
N ASN A 96 33.75 25.94 7.55
CA ASN A 96 33.77 25.71 6.11
C ASN A 96 33.41 26.96 5.30
N LEU A 97 32.49 27.79 5.80
CA LEU A 97 32.18 29.08 5.17
C LEU A 97 33.40 30.01 5.15
N VAL A 98 34.23 29.98 6.21
CA VAL A 98 35.48 30.73 6.26
C VAL A 98 36.52 30.13 5.30
N THR A 99 36.71 28.81 5.32
CA THR A 99 37.67 28.10 4.45
C THR A 99 37.38 28.35 2.97
N GLU A 100 36.11 28.30 2.57
CA GLU A 100 35.68 28.49 1.18
C GLU A 100 35.45 29.95 0.80
N GLN A 101 35.85 30.90 1.65
CA GLN A 101 35.72 32.34 1.45
C GLN A 101 34.29 32.76 1.04
N ALA A 102 33.29 32.15 1.66
CA ALA A 102 31.90 32.45 1.38
C ALA A 102 31.55 33.89 1.78
N LYS A 103 30.78 34.58 0.94
CA LYS A 103 30.37 35.96 1.25
C LYS A 103 29.41 35.96 2.45
N LYS A 104 29.67 36.85 3.40
CA LYS A 104 28.80 37.03 4.60
C LYS A 104 27.44 37.63 4.24
N VAL A 105 27.37 38.42 3.17
CA VAL A 105 26.16 39.12 2.70
C VAL A 105 26.02 38.93 1.18
N GLY A 106 24.79 38.76 0.71
CA GLY A 106 24.45 38.51 -0.70
C GLY A 106 24.51 37.04 -1.10
N ILE A 107 24.13 36.75 -2.36
CA ILE A 107 24.11 35.40 -2.91
C ILE A 107 25.55 34.92 -3.18
N CYS A 108 25.88 33.73 -2.69
CA CYS A 108 27.20 33.11 -2.84
C CYS A 108 27.04 31.62 -3.10
N ALA A 109 27.54 31.13 -4.24
CA ALA A 109 27.40 29.73 -4.64
C ALA A 109 28.01 28.75 -3.62
N ASN A 110 29.15 29.10 -3.01
CA ASN A 110 29.78 28.26 -1.97
C ASN A 110 28.88 28.15 -0.74
N ARG A 111 28.29 29.27 -0.30
CA ARG A 111 27.33 29.30 0.82
C ARG A 111 26.07 28.50 0.50
N GLU A 112 25.50 28.72 -0.67
CA GLU A 112 24.30 28.01 -1.14
C GLU A 112 24.54 26.51 -1.20
N ARG A 113 25.69 26.06 -1.73
CA ARG A 113 26.07 24.64 -1.79
C ARG A 113 26.17 24.02 -0.39
N LEU A 114 26.86 24.67 0.54
CA LEU A 114 27.03 24.15 1.92
C LEU A 114 25.69 24.08 2.67
N HIS A 115 24.83 25.09 2.52
CA HIS A 115 23.50 25.07 3.13
C HIS A 115 22.55 24.08 2.44
N ALA A 116 22.65 23.89 1.13
CA ALA A 116 21.85 22.92 0.39
C ALA A 116 22.17 21.49 0.81
N GLN A 117 23.42 21.18 1.15
CA GLN A 117 23.81 19.88 1.69
C GLN A 117 23.14 19.58 3.04
N LEU A 118 22.97 20.60 3.87
CA LEU A 118 22.29 20.49 5.16
C LEU A 118 20.78 20.42 5.00
N PHE A 119 20.16 21.36 4.29
CA PHE A 119 18.70 21.50 4.23
C PHE A 119 18.03 20.59 3.18
N GLY A 120 18.73 20.27 2.09
CA GLY A 120 18.17 19.50 0.98
C GLY A 120 17.80 18.06 1.38
N SER A 121 18.65 17.41 2.17
CA SER A 121 18.44 16.02 2.62
C SER A 121 17.21 15.88 3.51
N TYR A 122 17.07 16.75 4.53
CA TYR A 122 15.93 16.69 5.46
C TYR A 122 14.60 17.12 4.82
N SER A 123 14.62 18.09 3.91
CA SER A 123 13.41 18.55 3.20
C SER A 123 12.85 17.48 2.25
N TYR A 124 13.73 16.82 1.49
CA TYR A 124 13.33 15.80 0.52
C TYR A 124 12.77 14.54 1.20
N LEU A 125 13.37 14.11 2.32
CA LEU A 125 12.88 12.99 3.11
C LEU A 125 11.48 13.25 3.68
N SER A 126 11.26 14.44 4.28
CA SER A 126 9.96 14.82 4.83
C SER A 126 8.88 14.96 3.74
N PHE A 127 9.26 15.41 2.54
CA PHE A 127 8.34 15.52 1.41
C PHE A 127 7.98 14.15 0.81
N GLY A 128 8.94 13.23 0.69
CA GLY A 128 8.72 11.86 0.22
C GLY A 128 7.82 11.05 1.16
N ILE A 129 8.05 11.15 2.48
CA ILE A 129 7.22 10.47 3.49
C ILE A 129 5.79 11.02 3.47
N ARG A 130 5.59 12.35 3.38
CA ARG A 130 4.24 12.91 3.29
C ARG A 130 3.49 12.48 2.02
N LYS A 131 4.17 12.43 0.87
CA LYS A 131 3.55 12.00 -0.38
C LYS A 131 3.15 10.52 -0.38
N THR A 132 3.94 9.67 0.25
CA THR A 132 3.65 8.23 0.37
C THR A 132 2.47 8.00 1.32
N VAL A 133 2.49 8.60 2.51
CA VAL A 133 1.39 8.49 3.48
C VAL A 133 0.06 9.02 2.92
N LEU A 134 0.06 10.14 2.20
CA LEU A 134 -1.15 10.68 1.56
C LEU A 134 -1.68 9.77 0.44
N ALA A 135 -0.79 9.09 -0.28
CA ALA A 135 -1.21 8.11 -1.28
C ALA A 135 -1.85 6.88 -0.61
N GLU A 136 -1.29 6.42 0.51
CA GLU A 136 -1.81 5.30 1.30
C GLU A 136 -3.20 5.62 1.90
N GLU A 137 -3.39 6.81 2.47
CA GLU A 137 -4.68 7.24 3.02
C GLU A 137 -5.77 7.31 1.95
N GLY A 138 -5.44 7.88 0.78
CA GLY A 138 -6.37 7.96 -0.36
C GLY A 138 -6.72 6.59 -0.95
N THR A 139 -5.81 5.61 -0.90
CA THR A 139 -6.12 4.24 -1.33
C THR A 139 -7.00 3.50 -0.33
N GLN A 140 -6.81 3.70 0.98
CA GLN A 140 -7.62 3.02 2.00
C GLN A 140 -9.10 3.39 1.91
N GLU A 141 -9.42 4.69 1.75
CA GLU A 141 -10.81 5.14 1.61
C GLU A 141 -11.49 4.53 0.37
N ALA A 142 -10.74 4.41 -0.73
CA ALA A 142 -11.24 3.79 -1.94
C ALA A 142 -11.48 2.28 -1.76
N GLU A 143 -10.56 1.58 -1.07
CA GLU A 143 -10.69 0.15 -0.76
C GLU A 143 -11.88 -0.13 0.16
N ASP A 144 -12.07 0.67 1.21
CA ASP A 144 -13.21 0.55 2.13
C ASP A 144 -14.54 0.72 1.38
N LYS A 145 -14.60 1.68 0.45
CA LYS A 145 -15.81 1.92 -0.35
C LYS A 145 -16.09 0.79 -1.34
N ILE A 146 -15.06 0.18 -1.91
CA ILE A 146 -15.21 -1.01 -2.75
C ILE A 146 -15.80 -2.17 -1.92
N ALA A 147 -15.28 -2.40 -0.71
CA ALA A 147 -15.78 -3.45 0.18
C ALA A 147 -17.25 -3.23 0.56
N GLN A 148 -17.62 -2.00 0.94
CA GLN A 148 -19.01 -1.65 1.26
C GLN A 148 -19.96 -1.88 0.07
N LEU A 149 -19.57 -1.46 -1.13
CA LEU A 149 -20.39 -1.64 -2.33
C LEU A 149 -20.51 -3.12 -2.71
N GLN A 150 -19.47 -3.92 -2.50
CA GLN A 150 -19.52 -5.37 -2.74
C GLN A 150 -20.51 -6.07 -1.79
N ASP A 151 -20.49 -5.73 -0.50
CA ASP A 151 -21.45 -6.23 0.49
C ASP A 151 -22.89 -5.83 0.15
N GLU A 152 -23.09 -4.59 -0.30
CA GLU A 152 -24.41 -4.10 -0.70
C GLU A 152 -24.94 -4.83 -1.95
N ILE A 153 -24.10 -5.04 -2.96
CA ILE A 153 -24.45 -5.83 -4.15
C ILE A 153 -24.86 -7.24 -3.75
N GLN A 154 -24.09 -7.89 -2.88
CA GLN A 154 -24.40 -9.25 -2.42
C GLN A 154 -25.75 -9.29 -1.70
N ARG A 155 -26.00 -8.36 -0.76
CA ARG A 155 -27.28 -8.27 -0.05
C ARG A 155 -28.47 -8.04 -1.00
N LEU A 156 -28.33 -7.15 -1.97
CA LEU A 156 -29.39 -6.87 -2.94
C LEU A 156 -29.67 -8.08 -3.84
N GLN A 157 -28.63 -8.81 -4.23
CA GLN A 157 -28.78 -10.06 -4.99
C GLN A 157 -29.52 -11.13 -4.18
N GLU A 158 -29.19 -11.31 -2.91
CA GLU A 158 -29.88 -12.24 -2.00
C GLU A 158 -31.36 -11.84 -1.84
N GLN A 159 -31.65 -10.56 -1.64
CA GLN A 159 -33.02 -10.06 -1.56
C GLN A 159 -33.79 -10.30 -2.87
N ALA A 160 -33.19 -10.01 -4.03
CA ALA A 160 -33.81 -10.25 -5.32
C ALA A 160 -34.16 -11.74 -5.51
N LEU A 161 -33.26 -12.64 -5.11
CA LEU A 161 -33.49 -14.09 -5.16
C LEU A 161 -34.63 -14.51 -4.22
N GLN A 162 -34.68 -13.98 -3.00
CA GLN A 162 -35.76 -14.25 -2.04
C GLN A 162 -37.11 -13.81 -2.58
N TRP A 163 -37.21 -12.59 -3.13
CA TRP A 163 -38.46 -12.07 -3.70
C TRP A 163 -38.88 -12.84 -4.94
N SER A 164 -37.94 -13.21 -5.80
CA SER A 164 -38.19 -14.04 -6.97
C SER A 164 -38.77 -15.40 -6.58
N HIS A 165 -38.14 -16.07 -5.61
CA HIS A 165 -38.63 -17.34 -5.08
C HIS A 165 -40.03 -17.20 -4.47
N ARG A 166 -40.25 -16.18 -3.64
CA ARG A 166 -41.56 -15.92 -3.02
C ARG A 166 -42.65 -15.69 -4.06
N SER A 167 -42.35 -14.92 -5.10
CA SER A 167 -43.26 -14.66 -6.23
C SER A 167 -43.60 -15.95 -6.98
N MET A 168 -42.59 -16.79 -7.26
CA MET A 168 -42.77 -18.09 -7.90
C MET A 168 -43.68 -19.02 -7.09
N VAL A 169 -43.44 -19.13 -5.78
CA VAL A 169 -44.25 -19.95 -4.87
C VAL A 169 -45.71 -19.49 -4.88
N LEU A 170 -45.96 -18.19 -4.70
CA LEU A 170 -47.31 -17.62 -4.73
C LEU A 170 -48.00 -17.86 -6.07
N THR A 171 -47.29 -17.67 -7.18
CA THR A 171 -47.83 -17.92 -8.52
C THR A 171 -48.24 -19.37 -8.71
N SER A 172 -47.38 -20.33 -8.33
CA SER A 172 -47.68 -21.76 -8.40
C SER A 172 -48.88 -22.16 -7.52
N TYR A 173 -48.99 -21.55 -6.33
CA TYR A 173 -50.10 -21.78 -5.42
C TYR A 173 -51.44 -21.33 -6.04
N TYR A 174 -51.51 -20.11 -6.56
CA TYR A 174 -52.74 -19.60 -7.19
C TYR A 174 -53.08 -20.34 -8.49
N ALA A 175 -52.08 -20.79 -9.26
CA ALA A 175 -52.30 -21.63 -10.44
C ALA A 175 -52.96 -22.97 -10.05
N ASN A 176 -52.40 -23.66 -9.04
CA ASN A 176 -52.96 -24.92 -8.53
C ASN A 176 -54.40 -24.74 -8.01
N GLU A 177 -54.68 -23.65 -7.27
CA GLU A 177 -56.03 -23.36 -6.80
C GLU A 177 -57.00 -23.05 -7.93
N ARG A 178 -56.55 -22.37 -8.98
CA ARG A 178 -57.35 -22.13 -10.19
C ARG A 178 -57.67 -23.45 -10.89
N ASP A 179 -56.69 -24.33 -11.06
CA ASP A 179 -56.86 -25.62 -11.74
C ASP A 179 -57.79 -26.58 -10.99
N LYS A 180 -57.74 -26.57 -9.65
CA LYS A 180 -58.72 -27.30 -8.83
C LYS A 180 -60.13 -26.79 -9.06
N ARG A 181 -60.33 -25.47 -9.06
CA ARG A 181 -61.66 -24.86 -9.26
C ARG A 181 -62.19 -25.14 -10.67
N THR A 182 -61.36 -25.01 -11.70
CA THR A 182 -61.77 -25.29 -13.08
C THR A 182 -62.09 -26.76 -13.28
N THR A 183 -61.31 -27.67 -12.67
CA THR A 183 -61.59 -29.12 -12.73
C THR A 183 -62.89 -29.46 -11.99
N GLN A 184 -63.15 -28.87 -10.83
CA GLN A 184 -64.43 -29.05 -10.12
C GLN A 184 -65.62 -28.56 -10.95
N GLN A 185 -65.51 -27.34 -11.52
CA GLN A 185 -66.55 -26.80 -12.40
C GLN A 185 -66.77 -27.67 -13.63
N HIS A 186 -65.69 -28.12 -14.28
CA HIS A 186 -65.75 -29.03 -15.42
C HIS A 186 -66.45 -30.34 -15.06
N ASN A 187 -66.09 -30.96 -13.93
CA ASN A 187 -66.72 -32.20 -13.46
C ASN A 187 -68.22 -32.03 -13.19
N VAL A 188 -68.64 -30.92 -12.57
CA VAL A 188 -70.06 -30.62 -12.32
C VAL A 188 -70.81 -30.42 -13.63
N VAL A 189 -70.26 -29.63 -14.55
CA VAL A 189 -70.88 -29.39 -15.87
C VAL A 189 -70.99 -30.70 -16.65
N ALA A 190 -69.93 -31.52 -16.68
CA ALA A 190 -69.93 -32.81 -17.35
C ALA A 190 -70.98 -33.77 -16.78
N ALA A 191 -71.13 -33.82 -15.44
CA ALA A 191 -72.15 -34.63 -14.79
C ALA A 191 -73.58 -34.17 -15.16
N LEU A 192 -73.83 -32.86 -15.15
CA LEU A 192 -75.13 -32.29 -15.54
C LEU A 192 -75.44 -32.54 -17.02
N GLN A 193 -74.45 -32.40 -17.91
CA GLN A 193 -74.60 -32.71 -19.33
C GLN A 193 -74.92 -34.19 -19.56
N ALA A 194 -74.25 -35.09 -18.85
CA ALA A 194 -74.55 -36.52 -18.92
C ALA A 194 -75.99 -36.82 -18.46
N GLN A 195 -76.45 -36.16 -17.39
CA GLN A 195 -77.82 -36.31 -16.90
C GLN A 195 -78.86 -35.78 -17.90
N ILE A 196 -78.60 -34.63 -18.54
CA ILE A 196 -79.46 -34.09 -19.61
C ILE A 196 -79.55 -35.09 -20.76
N HIS A 197 -78.41 -35.61 -21.23
CA HIS A 197 -78.39 -36.60 -22.30
C HIS A 197 -79.18 -37.88 -21.94
N GLN A 198 -79.09 -38.34 -20.69
CA GLN A 198 -79.91 -39.46 -20.21
C GLN A 198 -81.41 -39.13 -20.29
N PHE A 199 -81.83 -37.96 -19.82
CA PHE A 199 -83.23 -37.54 -19.88
C PHE A 199 -83.75 -37.36 -21.32
N GLU A 200 -82.92 -36.83 -22.22
CA GLU A 200 -83.26 -36.74 -23.64
C GLU A 200 -83.46 -38.12 -24.26
N ALA A 201 -82.56 -39.07 -23.97
CA ALA A 201 -82.74 -40.46 -24.41
C ALA A 201 -84.04 -41.07 -23.85
N PHE A 202 -84.33 -40.91 -22.55
CA PHE A 202 -85.58 -41.39 -21.97
C PHE A 202 -86.83 -40.76 -22.62
N ARG A 203 -86.79 -39.46 -22.92
CA ARG A 203 -87.90 -38.77 -23.60
C ARG A 203 -88.16 -39.38 -24.96
N ASP A 204 -87.12 -39.64 -25.73
CA ASP A 204 -87.23 -40.16 -27.09
C ASP A 204 -87.68 -41.63 -27.12
N LEU A 205 -87.47 -42.40 -26.04
CA LEU A 205 -88.06 -43.73 -25.82
C LEU A 205 -89.54 -43.71 -25.40
N SER A 206 -90.07 -42.58 -24.91
CA SER A 206 -91.45 -42.45 -24.42
C SER A 206 -92.45 -41.92 -25.47
N LYS A 207 -91.96 -41.55 -26.66
CA LYS A 207 -92.74 -41.12 -27.82
C LYS A 207 -93.00 -42.30 -28.75
#